data_AF-A0A919MXS7-F1
#
_entry.id   AF-A0A919MXS7-F1
#
_cell.length_a   1.000
_cell.length_b   1.000
_cell.length_c   1.000
_cell.angle_alpha   90.00
_cell.angle_beta   90.00
_cell.angle_gamma   90.00
#
_symmetry.space_group_name_H-M   'P 1'
#
loop_
_entity.id
_entity.type
_entity.pdbx_description
1 polymer ?
#
loop_
_entity_poly.entity_id
_entity_poly.type
_entity_poly.pdbx_seq_one_letter_code
_entity_poly.pdbx_strand_id
1 'polypeptide(L)'
;MLPAQAQNLHTALRRVADDGRSYVILDRKLFDCDRLTETTISVKGETIDAWYSGKHRDFGANIQAVMRPDGLPIWTSAAMPGHPHDTSCARQLRLQPAPTRPAMASRTRLVGSAISSPLHCT
;
A
#
# COMPACT_ATOMS: atom_id res chain seq x y z
N MET A 1 11.35 -6.43 -22.21
CA MET A 1 10.94 -5.18 -21.51
C MET A 1 11.66 -5.15 -20.17
N LEU A 2 12.44 -4.11 -19.89
CA LEU A 2 12.93 -3.89 -18.52
C LEU A 2 11.73 -3.50 -17.65
N PRO A 3 11.56 -4.07 -16.44
CA PRO A 3 10.57 -3.55 -15.53
C PRO A 3 10.91 -2.09 -15.29
N ALA A 4 9.95 -1.18 -15.52
CA ALA A 4 10.10 0.21 -15.13
C ALA A 4 10.57 0.19 -13.68
N GLN A 5 11.78 0.68 -13.39
CA GLN A 5 12.22 0.79 -12.01
C GLN A 5 11.14 1.56 -11.28
N ALA A 6 10.41 0.87 -10.39
CA ALA A 6 9.47 1.53 -9.52
C ALA A 6 10.26 2.62 -8.81
N GLN A 7 9.92 3.88 -9.11
CA GLN A 7 10.60 5.03 -8.55
C GLN A 7 10.78 4.84 -7.05
N ASN A 8 11.97 5.12 -6.51
CA ASN A 8 12.19 5.00 -5.07
C ASN A 8 11.15 5.86 -4.33
N LEU A 9 10.38 5.26 -3.42
CA LEU A 9 9.30 5.92 -2.70
C LEU A 9 9.73 7.25 -2.06
N HIS A 10 10.91 7.30 -1.43
CA HIS A 10 11.41 8.53 -0.81
C HIS A 10 11.70 9.63 -1.84
N THR A 11 12.13 9.27 -3.04
CA THR A 11 12.33 10.24 -4.13
C THR A 11 11.00 10.74 -4.67
N ALA A 12 10.00 9.87 -4.81
CA ALA A 12 8.65 10.28 -5.21
C ALA A 12 8.00 11.22 -4.18
N LEU A 13 8.13 10.90 -2.89
CA LEU A 13 7.64 11.73 -1.80
C LEU A 13 8.35 13.10 -1.77
N ARG A 14 9.68 13.15 -1.94
CA ARG A 14 10.43 14.42 -2.00
C ARG A 14 9.92 15.33 -3.12
N ARG A 15 9.72 14.81 -4.33
CA ARG A 15 9.20 15.58 -5.46
C ARG A 15 7.81 16.16 -5.19
N VAL A 16 6.91 15.36 -4.61
CA VAL A 16 5.58 15.84 -4.22
C VAL A 16 5.66 16.95 -3.17
N ALA A 17 6.63 16.85 -2.27
CA ALA A 17 6.94 17.85 -1.28
C ALA A 17 7.49 19.15 -1.90
N ASP A 18 8.43 19.03 -2.84
CA ASP A 18 9.02 20.15 -3.60
C ASP A 18 7.95 20.85 -4.48
N ASP A 19 6.96 20.10 -4.97
CA ASP A 19 5.77 20.61 -5.67
C ASP A 19 4.75 21.31 -4.73
N GLY A 20 5.09 21.49 -3.44
CA GLY A 20 4.28 22.21 -2.47
C GLY A 20 3.07 21.45 -1.94
N ARG A 21 3.01 20.12 -2.11
CA ARG A 21 1.90 19.31 -1.59
C ARG A 21 2.14 18.92 -0.13
N SER A 22 1.16 19.20 0.72
CA SER A 22 1.19 18.92 2.17
C SER A 22 0.62 17.54 2.55
N TYR A 23 0.26 16.73 1.56
CA TYR A 23 -0.25 15.40 1.82
C TYR A 23 -0.21 14.52 0.59
N VAL A 24 -0.23 13.22 0.85
CA VAL A 24 -0.44 12.17 -0.14
C VAL A 24 -1.60 11.29 0.31
N ILE A 25 -2.17 10.57 -0.63
CA ILE A 25 -3.21 9.57 -0.38
C ILE A 25 -2.55 8.20 -0.44
N LEU A 26 -2.81 7.37 0.57
CA LEU A 26 -2.45 5.96 0.56
C LEU A 26 -3.73 5.14 0.36
N ASP A 27 -3.71 4.26 -0.63
CA ASP A 27 -4.80 3.31 -0.87
C ASP A 27 -4.22 1.93 -1.18
N ARG A 28 -5.04 0.92 -0.95
CA ARG A 28 -4.76 -0.48 -1.26
C ARG A 28 -5.57 -0.91 -2.45
N LYS A 29 -4.94 -1.71 -3.30
CA LYS A 29 -5.62 -2.55 -4.27
C LYS A 29 -5.32 -4.01 -3.97
N LEU A 30 -6.38 -4.83 -3.85
CA LEU A 30 -6.24 -6.28 -3.86
C LEU A 30 -6.29 -6.75 -5.31
N PHE A 31 -5.29 -7.51 -5.72
CA PHE A 31 -5.24 -8.20 -6.99
C PHE A 31 -5.38 -9.69 -6.74
N ASP A 32 -6.30 -10.33 -7.44
CA ASP A 32 -6.56 -11.77 -7.31
C ASP A 32 -5.26 -12.54 -7.55
N CYS A 33 -4.90 -13.39 -6.59
CA CYS A 33 -3.69 -14.21 -6.66
C CYS A 33 -3.95 -15.43 -5.77
N ASP A 34 -4.20 -16.58 -6.38
CA ASP A 34 -4.73 -17.79 -5.74
C ASP A 34 -3.67 -18.88 -5.47
N ARG A 35 -2.41 -18.64 -5.84
CA ARG A 35 -1.31 -19.61 -5.74
C ARG A 35 -0.35 -19.40 -4.56
N LEU A 36 -0.62 -18.44 -3.69
CA LEU A 36 0.27 -18.13 -2.55
C LEU A 36 -0.27 -18.77 -1.28
N THR A 37 0.52 -19.64 -0.64
CA THR A 37 0.10 -20.49 0.48
C THR A 37 0.79 -20.16 1.81
N GLU A 38 1.43 -18.99 1.89
CA GLU A 38 2.09 -18.55 3.13
C GLU A 38 1.07 -18.35 4.23
N THR A 39 1.38 -18.81 5.44
CA THR A 39 0.55 -18.62 6.63
C THR A 39 1.18 -17.64 7.60
N THR A 40 0.35 -17.04 8.45
CA THR A 40 0.78 -16.13 9.51
C THR A 40 -0.03 -16.36 10.78
N ILE A 41 0.39 -15.74 11.88
CA ILE A 41 -0.32 -15.79 13.16
C ILE A 41 -1.18 -14.52 13.29
N SER A 42 -2.48 -14.71 13.47
CA SER A 42 -3.42 -13.63 13.69
C SER A 42 -3.18 -12.94 15.03
N VAL A 43 -3.79 -11.77 15.24
CA VAL A 43 -3.78 -11.10 16.56
C VAL A 43 -4.40 -11.94 17.69
N LYS A 44 -5.17 -12.98 17.34
CA LYS A 44 -5.77 -13.93 18.30
C LYS A 44 -4.90 -15.17 18.56
N GLY A 45 -3.72 -15.26 17.95
CA GLY A 45 -2.84 -16.43 18.09
C GLY A 45 -3.21 -17.60 17.18
N GLU A 46 -4.08 -17.40 16.19
CA GLU A 46 -4.52 -18.45 15.26
C GLU A 46 -3.67 -18.45 13.99
N THR A 47 -3.33 -19.63 13.48
CA THR A 47 -2.72 -19.77 12.15
C THR A 47 -3.76 -19.47 11.08
N ILE A 48 -3.45 -18.53 10.20
CA ILE A 48 -4.32 -18.07 9.11
C ILE A 48 -3.53 -17.93 7.83
N ASP A 49 -4.23 -17.86 6.69
CA ASP A 49 -3.61 -17.56 5.41
C ASP A 49 -3.17 -16.09 5.35
N ALA A 50 -1.93 -15.83 4.97
CA ALA A 50 -1.38 -14.47 4.92
C ALA A 50 -1.97 -13.65 3.75
N TRP A 51 -2.44 -14.32 2.70
CA TRP A 51 -2.94 -13.74 1.45
C TRP A 51 -4.46 -13.58 1.43
N TYR A 52 -5.17 -14.16 2.40
CA TYR A 52 -6.60 -13.91 2.58
C TYR A 52 -6.88 -12.51 3.17
N SER A 53 -7.64 -11.70 2.43
CA SER A 53 -8.10 -10.39 2.88
C SER A 53 -9.49 -10.48 3.51
N GLY A 54 -9.57 -10.29 4.82
CA GLY A 54 -10.86 -10.25 5.53
C GLY A 54 -11.79 -9.12 5.06
N LYS A 55 -11.25 -7.96 4.62
CA LYS A 55 -12.06 -6.84 4.08
C LYS A 55 -12.75 -7.22 2.77
N HIS A 56 -12.05 -7.93 1.91
CA HIS A 56 -12.53 -8.28 0.56
C HIS A 56 -13.18 -9.66 0.53
N ARG A 57 -13.00 -10.45 1.59
CA ARG A 57 -13.42 -11.85 1.70
C ARG A 57 -12.86 -12.74 0.59
N ASP A 58 -11.66 -12.41 0.13
CA ASP A 58 -11.02 -13.04 -1.02
C ASP A 58 -9.49 -13.11 -0.84
N PHE A 59 -8.84 -13.98 -1.61
CA PHE A 59 -7.40 -14.15 -1.65
C PHE A 59 -6.76 -13.19 -2.66
N GLY A 60 -5.64 -12.59 -2.29
CA GLY A 60 -4.90 -11.81 -3.26
C GLY A 60 -3.70 -11.05 -2.72
N ALA A 61 -2.93 -10.53 -3.67
CA ALA A 61 -1.81 -9.65 -3.40
C ALA A 61 -2.32 -8.24 -3.12
N ASN A 62 -1.96 -7.71 -1.96
CA ASN A 62 -2.19 -6.33 -1.58
C ASN A 62 -1.07 -5.45 -2.15
N ILE A 63 -1.43 -4.54 -3.07
CA ILE A 63 -0.52 -3.51 -3.58
C ILE A 63 -0.94 -2.17 -2.99
N GLN A 64 0.00 -1.51 -2.30
CA GLN A 64 -0.19 -0.17 -1.78
C GLN A 64 0.16 0.85 -2.86
N ALA A 65 -0.74 1.79 -3.13
CA ALA A 65 -0.52 2.91 -4.03
C ALA A 65 -0.42 4.21 -3.24
N VAL A 66 0.60 5.02 -3.54
CA VAL A 66 0.71 6.39 -3.05
C VAL A 66 0.33 7.32 -4.20
N MET A 67 -0.63 8.20 -3.95
CA MET A 67 -1.19 9.11 -4.93
C MET A 67 -1.07 10.56 -4.45
N ARG A 68 -0.90 11.47 -5.41
CA ARG A 68 -1.07 12.90 -5.18
C ARG A 68 -2.55 13.22 -4.91
N PRO A 69 -2.84 14.38 -4.27
CA PRO A 69 -4.21 14.83 -4.04
C PRO A 69 -5.06 15.02 -5.31
N ASP A 70 -4.41 15.21 -6.47
CA ASP A 70 -5.06 15.32 -7.79
C ASP A 70 -5.38 13.94 -8.42
N GLY A 71 -5.15 12.85 -7.69
CA GLY A 71 -5.50 11.49 -8.11
C GLY A 71 -4.43 10.77 -8.91
N LEU A 72 -3.28 11.41 -9.21
CA LEU A 72 -2.21 10.77 -9.97
C LEU A 72 -1.33 9.87 -9.07
N PRO A 73 -1.13 8.59 -9.42
CA PRO A 73 -0.24 7.70 -8.68
C PRO A 73 1.22 8.14 -8.85
N ILE A 74 1.94 8.18 -7.73
CA ILE A 74 3.37 8.51 -7.68
C ILE A 74 4.23 7.35 -7.23
N TRP A 75 3.65 6.24 -6.76
CA TRP A 75 4.40 5.05 -6.38
C TRP A 75 3.45 3.87 -6.11
N THR A 76 3.94 2.65 -6.30
CA THR A 76 3.28 1.42 -5.87
C THR A 76 4.26 0.49 -5.16
N SER A 77 3.80 -0.25 -4.14
CA SER A 77 4.59 -1.29 -3.49
C SER A 77 4.78 -2.52 -4.36
N ALA A 78 5.72 -3.38 -3.97
CA ALA A 78 5.67 -4.79 -4.36
C ALA A 78 4.43 -5.47 -3.74
N ALA A 79 4.13 -6.69 -4.19
CA ALA A 79 3.07 -7.52 -3.62
C ALA A 79 3.29 -7.73 -2.11
N MET A 80 2.27 -7.41 -1.32
CA MET A 80 2.22 -7.65 0.11
C MET A 80 1.11 -8.64 0.44
N PRO A 81 1.19 -9.34 1.59
CA PRO A 81 0.12 -10.20 2.05
C PRO A 81 -1.24 -9.45 2.13
N GLY A 82 -2.32 -10.16 1.83
CA GLY A 82 -3.70 -9.63 1.82
C GLY A 82 -4.30 -9.42 3.22
N HIS A 83 -3.80 -10.13 4.22
CA HIS A 83 -4.32 -10.10 5.60
C HIS A 83 -4.06 -8.78 6.35
N PRO A 84 -2.86 -8.17 6.34
CA PRO A 84 -2.58 -6.95 7.10
C PRO A 84 -3.44 -5.76 6.69
N HIS A 85 -3.85 -4.95 7.68
CA HIS A 85 -4.51 -3.67 7.44
C HIS A 85 -3.57 -2.65 6.79
N ASP A 86 -4.14 -1.67 6.08
CA ASP A 86 -3.39 -0.62 5.39
C ASP A 86 -2.44 0.15 6.30
N THR A 87 -2.82 0.38 7.56
CA THR A 87 -1.94 1.00 8.55
C THR A 87 -0.72 0.12 8.85
N SER A 88 -0.89 -1.19 8.99
CA SER A 88 0.23 -2.13 9.18
C SER A 88 1.16 -2.15 7.97
N CYS A 89 0.61 -2.18 6.75
CA CYS A 89 1.39 -2.06 5.52
C CYS A 89 2.15 -0.73 5.45
N ALA A 90 1.48 0.38 5.77
CA ALA A 90 2.11 1.70 5.82
C ALA A 90 3.28 1.74 6.81
N ARG A 91 3.18 1.07 7.97
CA ARG A 91 4.31 0.99 8.91
C ARG A 91 5.47 0.19 8.34
N GLN A 92 5.21 -0.96 7.71
CA GLN A 92 6.24 -1.78 7.06
C GLN A 92 6.95 -1.00 5.94
N LEU A 93 6.19 -0.22 5.17
CA LEU A 93 6.69 0.64 4.10
C LEU A 93 7.25 1.99 4.58
N ARG A 94 7.25 2.24 5.89
CA ARG A 94 7.70 3.50 6.52
C ARG A 94 6.98 4.75 5.99
N LEU A 95 5.71 4.62 5.64
CA LEU A 95 4.79 5.68 5.17
C LEU A 95 4.10 6.44 6.33
N GLN A 96 4.73 6.50 7.50
CA GLN A 96 4.15 7.13 8.68
C GLN A 96 4.27 8.67 8.61
N PRO A 97 3.27 9.42 9.10
CA PRO A 97 3.38 10.87 9.22
C PRO A 97 4.56 11.23 10.13
N ALA A 98 5.42 12.15 9.68
CA ALA A 98 6.53 12.63 10.49
C ALA A 98 6.01 13.43 11.70
N PRO A 99 6.66 13.34 12.88
CA PRO A 99 6.40 14.28 13.96
C PRO A 99 6.74 15.70 13.48
N THR A 100 5.81 16.62 13.67
CA THR A 100 5.85 18.00 13.18
C THR A 100 7.12 18.75 13.61
N ARG A 101 8.01 19.05 12.67
CA ARG A 101 8.89 20.23 12.70
C ARG A 101 8.18 21.37 11.93
N PRO A 102 8.47 22.66 12.17
CA PRO A 102 7.85 23.75 11.43
C PRO A 102 8.47 23.86 10.03
N ALA A 103 8.16 22.88 9.18
CA ALA A 103 8.21 22.86 7.72
C ALA A 103 7.71 21.46 7.28
N MET A 104 6.63 21.42 6.50
CA MET A 104 5.96 20.26 5.89
C MET A 104 5.31 19.21 6.82
N ALA A 105 4.01 19.37 7.01
CA ALA A 105 3.13 18.22 7.21
C ALA A 105 3.00 17.49 5.87
N SER A 106 3.35 16.22 5.80
CA SER A 106 2.81 15.26 4.83
C SER A 106 1.79 14.42 5.59
N ARG A 107 0.54 14.88 5.61
CA ARG A 107 -0.54 14.07 6.21
C ARG A 107 -0.82 12.93 5.23
N THR A 108 -0.71 11.66 5.62
CA THR A 108 -1.20 10.58 4.74
C THR A 108 -2.69 10.44 4.98
N ARG A 109 -3.54 10.70 3.98
CA ARG A 109 -4.97 10.39 4.08
C ARG A 109 -5.18 8.98 3.53
N LEU A 110 -5.57 8.05 4.40
CA LEU A 110 -6.05 6.74 3.96
C LEU A 110 -7.44 6.92 3.35
N VAL A 111 -7.58 6.59 2.08
CA VAL A 111 -8.87 6.51 1.41
C VAL A 111 -9.08 5.04 1.15
N GLY A 112 -10.09 4.42 1.79
CA GLY A 112 -10.39 3.02 1.53
C GLY A 112 -11.31 2.91 0.32
N SER A 113 -10.78 2.55 -0.84
CA SER A 113 -11.64 2.11 -1.96
C SER A 113 -11.75 0.58 -1.98
N ALA A 114 -12.81 0.08 -2.61
CA ALA A 114 -13.06 -1.34 -2.80
C ALA A 114 -13.32 -1.59 -4.29
N ILE A 115 -12.30 -2.04 -4.99
CA ILE A 115 -12.39 -2.53 -6.35
C ILE A 115 -11.42 -3.71 -6.41
N SER A 116 -11.88 -4.94 -6.68
CA SER A 116 -10.99 -6.03 -7.11
C SER A 116 -10.76 -5.89 -8.62
N SER A 117 -9.59 -6.26 -9.12
CA SER A 117 -9.34 -6.41 -10.55
C SER A 117 -8.48 -7.65 -10.78
N PRO A 118 -8.82 -8.52 -11.74
CA PRO A 118 -8.08 -9.74 -11.97
C PRO A 118 -6.76 -9.43 -12.68
N LEU A 119 -5.64 -9.74 -12.04
CA LEU A 119 -4.35 -9.92 -12.71
C LEU A 119 -3.91 -11.35 -12.39
N HIS A 120 -3.83 -12.22 -13.39
CA HIS A 120 -3.31 -13.58 -13.18
C HIS A 120 -1.82 -13.51 -12.82
N CYS A 121 -1.49 -13.88 -11.57
CA CYS A 121 -0.13 -14.24 -11.17
C CYS A 121 0.26 -15.57 -11.86
N THR A 122 1.04 -15.51 -12.95
CA THR A 122 1.81 -16.67 -13.46
C THR A 122 3.08 -16.86 -12.67
#